data_AF-A0A3C1GFK7-F1
#
_entry.id   AF-A0A3C1GFK7-F1
#
_cell.length_a   1.000
_cell.length_b   1.000
_cell.length_c   1.000
_cell.angle_alpha   90.00
_cell.angle_beta   90.00
_cell.angle_gamma   90.00
#
_symmetry.space_group_name_H-M   'P 1'
#
loop_
_entity.id
_entity.type
_entity.pdbx_description
1 polymer ?
#
loop_
_entity_poly.entity_id
_entity_poly.type
_entity_poly.pdbx_seq_one_letter_code
_entity_poly.pdbx_strand_id
1 'polypeptide(L)'
;MIDARLWSSVPHRNPTALLDFYGQFALWHEALAATIVRATGTTIRVYPLGDGGGRAWRQSVQQQHANAAAALGLAPPPDLVDYSMDKADDHASFFWVLSQDATRLALAAGLV
;
A
#
# COMPACT_ATOMS: atom_id res chain seq x y z
N MET A 1 -12.26 10.08 2.43
CA MET A 1 -10.96 9.53 1.98
C MET A 1 -10.88 8.06 2.38
N ILE A 2 -10.12 7.22 1.67
CA ILE A 2 -9.96 5.80 2.03
C ILE A 2 -9.04 5.73 3.27
N ASP A 3 -9.54 5.16 4.37
CA ASP A 3 -8.75 4.96 5.60
C ASP A 3 -7.94 3.66 5.50
N ALA A 4 -6.62 3.81 5.31
CA ALA A 4 -5.69 2.69 5.18
C ALA A 4 -5.61 1.80 6.43
N ARG A 5 -6.02 2.29 7.60
CA ARG A 5 -6.02 1.51 8.85
C ARG A 5 -6.97 0.31 8.78
N LEU A 6 -8.04 0.42 8.00
CA LEU A 6 -9.04 -0.63 7.82
C LEU A 6 -8.49 -1.84 7.04
N TRP A 7 -7.38 -1.69 6.32
CA TRP A 7 -6.78 -2.81 5.60
C TRP A 7 -6.17 -3.85 6.54
N SER A 8 -5.85 -3.49 7.78
CA SER A 8 -5.40 -4.45 8.80
C SER A 8 -6.43 -5.55 9.10
N SER A 9 -7.71 -5.33 8.77
CA SER A 9 -8.78 -6.29 9.00
C SER A 9 -9.18 -7.09 7.75
N VAL A 10 -8.39 -7.09 6.68
CA VAL A 10 -8.67 -7.98 5.53
C VAL A 10 -8.63 -9.44 6.02
N PRO A 11 -9.72 -10.22 5.86
CA PRO A 11 -9.78 -11.59 6.35
C PRO A 11 -9.03 -12.56 5.44
N HIS A 12 -8.32 -13.51 6.05
CA HIS A 12 -7.62 -14.58 5.34
C HIS A 12 -8.59 -15.45 4.54
N ARG A 13 -8.18 -15.85 3.32
CA ARG A 13 -8.96 -16.73 2.41
C ARG A 13 -10.37 -16.22 2.11
N ASN A 14 -10.58 -14.91 2.10
CA ASN A 14 -11.82 -14.29 1.65
C ASN A 14 -11.58 -13.54 0.31
N PRO A 15 -11.92 -14.16 -0.84
CA PRO A 15 -11.65 -13.58 -2.15
C PRO A 15 -12.34 -12.24 -2.39
N THR A 16 -13.57 -12.07 -1.90
CA THR A 16 -14.34 -10.84 -2.06
C THR A 16 -13.69 -9.69 -1.32
N ALA A 17 -13.35 -9.89 -0.04
CA ALA A 17 -12.69 -8.84 0.75
C ALA A 17 -11.31 -8.47 0.17
N LEU A 18 -10.61 -9.44 -0.41
CA LEU A 18 -9.32 -9.22 -1.06
C LEU A 18 -9.48 -8.42 -2.36
N LEU A 19 -10.50 -8.71 -3.17
CA LEU A 19 -10.84 -7.95 -4.37
C LEU A 19 -11.21 -6.50 -4.05
N ASP A 20 -12.04 -6.30 -3.02
CA ASP A 20 -12.42 -4.97 -2.54
C ASP A 20 -11.18 -4.19 -2.06
N PHE A 21 -10.28 -4.85 -1.34
CA PHE A 21 -9.01 -4.28 -0.93
C PHE A 21 -8.18 -3.82 -2.14
N TYR A 22 -7.98 -4.65 -3.15
CA TYR A 22 -7.15 -4.26 -4.32
C TYR A 22 -7.71 -3.03 -5.04
N GLY A 23 -9.03 -2.95 -5.20
CA GLY A 23 -9.68 -1.77 -5.79
C GLY A 23 -9.45 -0.51 -4.97
N GLN A 24 -9.67 -0.58 -3.65
CA GLN A 24 -9.43 0.54 -2.74
C GLN A 24 -7.96 0.95 -2.71
N PHE A 25 -7.05 -0.02 -2.70
CA PHE A 25 -5.62 0.20 -2.61
C PHE A 25 -5.07 0.92 -3.84
N ALA A 26 -5.53 0.54 -5.04
CA ALA A 26 -5.18 1.22 -6.29
C ALA A 26 -5.65 2.68 -6.30
N LEU A 27 -6.92 2.93 -5.99
CA LEU A 27 -7.49 4.29 -5.92
C LEU A 27 -6.80 5.17 -4.87
N TRP A 28 -6.45 4.58 -3.73
CA TRP A 28 -5.71 5.29 -2.69
C TRP A 28 -4.32 5.72 -3.17
N HIS A 29 -3.61 4.87 -3.90
CA HIS A 29 -2.28 5.22 -4.45
C HIS A 29 -2.34 6.32 -5.51
N GLU A 30 -3.39 6.37 -6.34
CA GLU A 30 -3.61 7.49 -7.26
C GLU A 30 -3.79 8.82 -6.50
N ALA A 31 -4.60 8.80 -5.44
CA ALA A 31 -4.82 9.97 -4.59
C ALA A 31 -3.54 10.39 -3.84
N LEU A 32 -2.76 9.42 -3.35
CA LEU A 32 -1.47 9.67 -2.71
C LEU A 32 -0.48 10.30 -3.69
N ALA A 33 -0.33 9.76 -4.90
CA ALA A 33 0.59 10.29 -5.89
C ALA A 33 0.25 11.74 -6.27
N ALA A 34 -1.03 12.04 -6.50
CA ALA A 34 -1.48 13.41 -6.76
C ALA A 34 -1.17 14.36 -5.59
N THR A 35 -1.24 13.86 -4.36
CA THR A 35 -0.95 14.64 -3.15
C THR A 35 0.54 14.87 -2.95
N ILE A 36 1.37 13.85 -3.20
CA ILE A 36 2.84 13.97 -3.19
C ILE A 36 3.29 15.01 -4.22
N VAL A 37 2.78 14.97 -5.46
CA VAL A 37 3.11 15.97 -6.48
C VAL A 37 2.77 17.38 -6.02
N ARG A 38 1.60 17.58 -5.38
CA ARG A 38 1.21 18.89 -4.84
C ARG A 38 2.09 19.35 -3.67
N ALA A 39 2.51 18.43 -2.81
CA ALA A 39 3.29 18.73 -1.62
C ALA A 39 4.78 18.96 -1.92
N THR A 40 5.36 18.21 -2.86
CA THR A 40 6.82 18.17 -3.07
C THR A 40 7.24 18.50 -4.51
N GLY A 41 6.30 18.64 -5.45
CA GLY A 41 6.59 18.79 -6.88
C GLY A 41 7.13 17.53 -7.55
N THR A 42 7.25 16.40 -6.83
CA THR A 42 7.86 15.17 -7.34
C THR A 42 6.80 14.22 -7.90
N THR A 43 6.92 13.89 -9.18
CA THR A 43 6.10 12.83 -9.80
C THR A 43 6.63 11.47 -9.43
N ILE A 44 5.76 10.62 -8.87
CA ILE A 44 6.07 9.21 -8.59
C ILE A 44 5.33 8.30 -9.56
N ARG A 45 5.93 7.14 -9.86
CA ARG A 45 5.27 6.07 -10.61
C ARG A 45 4.12 5.49 -9.78
N VAL A 46 2.96 5.28 -10.42
CA VAL A 46 1.85 4.49 -9.87
C VAL A 46 1.85 3.11 -10.54
N TYR A 47 1.99 2.05 -9.76
CA TYR A 47 1.93 0.67 -10.23
C TYR A 47 0.47 0.20 -10.32
N PRO A 48 0.13 -0.71 -11.25
CA PRO A 48 -1.22 -1.26 -11.38
C PRO A 48 -1.47 -2.30 -10.28
N LEU A 49 -1.77 -1.85 -9.05
CA LEU A 49 -1.91 -2.73 -7.88
C LEU A 49 -3.32 -3.33 -7.71
N GLY A 50 -4.27 -2.95 -8.58
CA GLY A 50 -5.68 -3.37 -8.51
C GLY A 50 -5.96 -4.79 -8.97
N ASP A 51 -5.00 -5.47 -9.58
CA ASP A 51 -5.13 -6.86 -10.05
C ASP A 51 -4.76 -7.89 -8.97
N GLY A 52 -3.98 -7.48 -7.96
CA GLY A 52 -3.74 -8.22 -6.72
C GLY A 52 -3.01 -9.56 -6.80
N GLY A 53 -2.86 -10.12 -8.00
CA GLY A 53 -2.56 -11.54 -8.20
C GLY A 53 -1.35 -11.83 -9.07
N GLY A 54 -0.65 -10.81 -9.57
CA GLY A 54 0.58 -11.03 -10.33
C GLY A 54 1.68 -11.68 -9.48
N ARG A 55 2.54 -12.52 -10.11
CA ARG A 55 3.70 -13.15 -9.45
C ARG A 55 4.65 -12.14 -8.77
N ALA A 56 4.56 -10.88 -9.18
CA ALA A 56 5.35 -9.75 -8.69
C ALA A 56 4.50 -8.65 -8.01
N TRP A 57 3.25 -8.93 -7.60
CA TRP A 57 2.39 -7.92 -7.00
C TRP A 57 3.02 -7.32 -5.73
N ARG A 58 3.46 -8.15 -4.77
CA ARG A 58 4.16 -7.68 -3.55
C ARG A 58 5.42 -6.87 -3.84
N GLN A 59 6.17 -7.21 -4.89
CA GLN A 59 7.33 -6.42 -5.32
C GLN A 59 6.91 -5.04 -5.85
N SER A 60 5.78 -4.98 -6.56
CA SER A 60 5.22 -3.71 -7.02
C SER A 60 4.73 -2.85 -5.85
N VAL A 61 4.13 -3.47 -4.81
CA VAL A 61 3.78 -2.79 -3.56
C VAL A 61 5.04 -2.23 -2.87
N GLN A 62 6.07 -3.06 -2.69
CA GLN A 62 7.35 -2.64 -2.10
C GLN A 62 7.92 -1.42 -2.83
N GLN A 63 7.98 -1.47 -4.16
CA GLN A 63 8.55 -0.40 -4.97
C GLN A 63 7.68 0.86 -4.96
N GLN A 64 6.35 0.72 -4.99
CA GLN A 64 5.41 1.84 -4.87
C GLN A 64 5.64 2.61 -3.56
N HIS A 65 5.72 1.89 -2.43
CA HIS A 65 5.94 2.46 -1.12
C HIS A 65 7.34 3.07 -0.99
N ALA A 66 8.37 2.41 -1.54
CA ALA A 66 9.74 2.93 -1.56
C ALA A 66 9.84 4.25 -2.35
N ASN A 67 9.19 4.33 -3.52
CA ASN A 67 9.17 5.56 -4.34
C ASN A 67 8.43 6.69 -3.62
N ALA A 68 7.29 6.41 -2.98
CA ALA A 68 6.54 7.39 -2.21
C ALA A 68 7.36 7.89 -1.01
N ALA A 69 7.99 6.98 -0.26
CA ALA A 69 8.84 7.33 0.86
C ALA A 69 10.02 8.21 0.43
N ALA A 70 10.70 7.86 -0.67
CA ALA A 70 11.80 8.65 -1.22
C ALA A 70 11.35 10.06 -1.64
N ALA A 71 10.21 10.18 -2.32
CA ALA A 71 9.67 11.48 -2.73
C ALA A 71 9.25 12.37 -1.56
N LEU A 72 8.94 11.77 -0.40
CA LEU A 72 8.59 12.45 0.84
C LEU A 72 9.79 12.64 1.78
N GLY A 73 11.00 12.23 1.39
CA GLY A 73 12.19 12.33 2.23
C GLY A 73 12.15 11.43 3.47
N LEU A 74 11.40 10.33 3.42
CA LEU A 74 11.24 9.38 4.52
C LEU A 74 12.20 8.19 4.39
N ALA A 75 12.41 7.49 5.51
CA ALA A 75 13.08 6.19 5.50
C ALA A 75 12.29 5.18 4.62
N PRO A 76 12.99 4.23 3.97
CA PRO A 76 12.37 3.16 3.18
C PRO A 76 11.30 2.39 3.97
N PRO A 77 10.30 1.81 3.28
CA PRO A 77 9.29 0.98 3.94
C PRO A 77 9.91 -0.28 4.55
N PRO A 78 9.22 -0.92 5.50
CA PRO A 78 9.57 -2.27 5.94
C PRO A 78 9.51 -3.26 4.77
N ASP A 79 9.98 -4.48 4.99
CA ASP A 79 9.74 -5.55 4.02
C ASP A 79 8.23 -5.84 3.93
N LEU A 80 7.74 -5.92 2.69
CA LEU A 80 6.38 -6.25 2.28
C LEU A 80 6.36 -7.45 1.32
N VAL A 81 7.51 -8.10 1.08
CA VAL A 81 7.67 -9.16 0.07
C VAL A 81 7.65 -10.56 0.68
N ASP A 82 8.32 -10.76 1.82
CA ASP A 82 8.68 -12.09 2.32
C ASP A 82 7.59 -12.78 3.18
N TYR A 83 6.35 -12.31 3.10
CA TYR A 83 5.20 -12.93 3.77
C TYR A 83 4.57 -14.05 2.93
N SER A 84 4.24 -15.17 3.57
CA SER A 84 3.48 -16.27 2.95
C SER A 84 1.97 -16.06 3.09
N MET A 85 1.29 -15.60 2.04
CA MET A 85 -0.16 -15.36 2.06
C MET A 85 -1.02 -16.62 2.27
N ASP A 86 -0.44 -17.81 2.11
CA ASP A 86 -1.12 -19.08 2.37
C ASP A 86 -1.30 -19.34 3.88
N LYS A 87 -0.48 -18.71 4.73
CA LYS A 87 -0.54 -18.79 6.19
C LYS A 87 -1.35 -17.62 6.76
N ALA A 88 -2.24 -17.93 7.70
CA ALA A 88 -3.10 -16.92 8.31
C ALA A 88 -2.31 -15.85 9.09
N ASP A 89 -1.27 -16.25 9.82
CA ASP A 89 -0.46 -15.35 10.64
C ASP A 89 0.37 -14.38 9.79
N ASP A 90 1.02 -14.87 8.73
CA ASP A 90 1.77 -14.04 7.78
C ASP A 90 0.82 -13.10 7.03
N HIS A 91 -0.37 -13.55 6.66
CA HIS A 91 -1.39 -12.71 6.04
C HIS A 91 -1.82 -11.57 6.97
N ALA A 92 -2.17 -11.87 8.22
CA ALA A 92 -2.54 -10.85 9.20
C ALA A 92 -1.40 -9.84 9.44
N SER A 93 -0.17 -10.35 9.57
CA SER A 93 1.03 -9.52 9.75
C SER A 93 1.28 -8.60 8.56
N PHE A 94 1.19 -9.13 7.33
CA PHE A 94 1.34 -8.34 6.11
C PHE A 94 0.35 -7.18 6.06
N PHE A 95 -0.95 -7.45 6.23
CA PHE A 95 -1.98 -6.42 6.16
C PHE A 95 -1.85 -5.40 7.29
N TRP A 96 -1.43 -5.83 8.48
CA TRP A 96 -1.12 -4.91 9.56
C TRP A 96 0.06 -3.99 9.21
N VAL A 97 1.21 -4.54 8.79
CA VAL A 97 2.39 -3.74 8.42
C VAL A 97 2.08 -2.79 7.28
N LEU A 98 1.38 -3.27 6.24
CA LEU A 98 0.96 -2.46 5.10
C LEU A 98 0.10 -1.27 5.56
N SER A 99 -0.86 -1.50 6.46
CA SER A 99 -1.73 -0.43 6.97
C SER A 99 -0.95 0.64 7.74
N GLN A 100 0.08 0.25 8.51
CA GLN A 100 0.92 1.18 9.26
C GLN A 100 1.78 2.04 8.32
N ASP A 101 2.42 1.42 7.33
CA ASP A 101 3.26 2.17 6.38
C ASP A 101 2.42 3.06 5.46
N ALA A 102 1.25 2.59 5.01
CA ALA A 102 0.33 3.42 4.24
C ALA A 102 -0.16 4.64 5.05
N THR A 103 -0.49 4.44 6.33
CA THR A 103 -0.85 5.55 7.23
C THR A 103 0.31 6.53 7.40
N ARG A 104 1.55 6.04 7.55
CA ARG A 104 2.76 6.87 7.63
C ARG A 104 2.94 7.72 6.37
N LEU A 105 2.78 7.13 5.19
CA LEU A 105 2.88 7.84 3.90
C LEU A 105 1.77 8.89 3.74
N ALA A 106 0.53 8.54 4.06
CA ALA A 106 -0.61 9.47 4.00
C ALA A 106 -0.39 10.69 4.88
N LEU A 107 0.02 10.49 6.15
CA LEU A 107 0.29 11.58 7.08
C LEU A 107 1.41 12.50 6.59
N ALA A 108 2.52 11.94 6.10
CA ALA A 108 3.64 12.72 5.58
C ALA A 108 3.29 13.49 4.29
N ALA A 109 2.41 12.93 3.45
CA ALA A 109 1.91 13.60 2.25
C ALA A 109 0.82 14.65 2.56
N GLY A 110 0.22 14.63 3.76
CA GLY A 110 -0.96 15.45 4.08
C GLY A 110 -2.26 14.94 3.45
N LEU A 111 -2.31 13.64 3.13
CA LEU A 111 -3.51 12.95 2.65
C LEU A 111 -4.39 12.61 3.87
N VAL A 112 -5.36 13.49 4.19
CA VAL A 112 -6.30 13.39 5.33
C VAL A 112 -7.77 13.34 4.92
#